data_AF-A0A0R3FHR4-F1
#
_entry.id   AF-A0A0R3FHR4-F1
#
_cell.length_a   1.000
_cell.length_b   1.000
_cell.length_c   1.000
_cell.angle_alpha   90.00
_cell.angle_beta   90.00
_cell.angle_gamma   90.00
#
_symmetry.space_group_name_H-M   'P 1'
#
loop_
_entity.id
_entity.type
_entity.pdbx_description
1 polymer ?
#
loop_
_entity_poly.entity_id
_entity_poly.type
_entity_poly.pdbx_seq_one_letter_code
_entity_poly.pdbx_strand_id
1 'polypeptide(L)'
;MSEEAGTPTPNSMPGAAETAAGQQPDATGESIDELETSYDEQLAALEGERDQWRDQARKNEARAKTNAAKAKEHDQHFAEYKAAFDREQQKKESEKTPDQRVLDQAAQDRARAEKAEADKAEADARLLRYQLADGIPPFALPLITATSEEEITAEVEDLKAKLTAYVTEVTNSQSRRPAPDPAFGRGGAAGATPEEQFAAALRGVI
;
A
#
# COMPACT_ATOMS: atom_id res chain seq x y z
N MET A 1 25.26 -10.04 17.00
CA MET A 1 25.69 -8.74 16.48
C MET A 1 24.51 -8.17 15.73
N SER A 2 23.62 -7.48 16.44
CA SER A 2 22.37 -6.94 15.91
C SER A 2 22.62 -5.45 15.66
N GLU A 3 22.50 -5.01 14.41
CA GLU A 3 22.46 -3.58 14.09
C GLU A 3 21.10 -3.27 13.46
N GLU A 4 20.43 -2.34 14.10
CA GLU A 4 19.05 -1.92 13.91
C GLU A 4 18.86 -1.16 12.60
N ALA A 5 17.78 -1.50 11.90
CA ALA A 5 17.26 -0.73 10.78
C ALA A 5 16.64 0.58 11.31
N GLY A 6 17.40 1.68 11.25
CA GLY A 6 16.90 3.02 11.51
C GLY A 6 16.08 3.54 10.34
N THR A 7 14.76 3.40 10.40
CA THR A 7 13.81 4.16 9.57
C THR A 7 13.96 5.66 9.86
N PRO A 8 14.18 6.52 8.85
CA PRO A 8 14.15 7.96 9.08
C PRO A 8 12.70 8.42 9.28
N THR A 9 12.40 8.85 10.50
CA THR A 9 11.20 9.60 10.86
C THR A 9 11.03 10.82 9.95
N PRO A 10 9.82 11.12 9.44
CA PRO A 10 9.59 12.39 8.77
C PRO A 10 9.71 13.49 9.81
N ASN A 11 10.55 14.49 9.52
CA ASN A 11 10.71 15.69 10.33
C ASN A 11 9.33 16.27 10.63
N SER A 12 9.00 16.32 11.92
CA SER A 12 7.87 17.06 12.46
C SER A 12 7.92 18.49 11.93
N MET A 13 6.93 18.88 11.12
CA MET A 13 6.66 20.28 10.90
C MET A 13 6.32 20.91 12.27
N PRO A 14 6.91 22.06 12.65
CA PRO A 14 6.44 22.80 13.80
C PRO A 14 5.00 23.21 13.52
N GLY A 15 4.09 22.72 14.35
CA GLY A 15 2.67 22.98 14.24
C GLY A 15 2.36 24.47 14.36
N ALA A 16 1.31 24.87 13.65
CA ALA A 16 0.56 26.07 13.93
C ALA A 16 0.05 26.02 15.38
N ALA A 17 0.78 26.64 16.30
CA ALA A 17 0.28 26.88 17.65
C ALA A 17 -0.55 28.16 17.61
N GLU A 18 -1.87 27.97 17.67
CA GLU A 18 -2.81 28.98 18.14
C GLU A 18 -2.28 29.61 19.44
N THR A 19 -2.06 30.92 19.43
CA THR A 19 -2.14 31.76 20.63
C THR A 19 -2.95 33.00 20.29
N ALA A 20 -4.27 32.84 20.31
CA ALA A 20 -5.17 33.95 20.58
C ALA A 20 -5.15 34.20 22.10
N ALA A 21 -4.31 35.13 22.54
CA ALA A 21 -4.47 35.80 23.84
C ALA A 21 -4.11 37.27 23.63
N GLY A 22 -5.11 38.12 23.79
CA GLY A 22 -5.01 39.54 23.48
C GLY A 22 -3.96 40.25 24.34
N GLN A 23 -3.11 41.03 23.67
CA GLN A 23 -2.45 42.20 24.22
C GLN A 23 -2.57 43.31 23.18
N GLN A 24 -3.14 44.44 23.60
CA GLN A 24 -3.29 45.66 22.81
C GLN A 24 -1.92 46.10 22.28
N PRO A 25 -1.80 46.56 21.03
CA PRO A 25 -0.59 47.23 20.59
C PRO A 25 -0.56 48.62 21.22
N ASP A 26 0.30 48.81 22.22
CA ASP A 26 0.75 50.14 22.59
C ASP A 26 1.50 50.72 21.39
N ALA A 27 0.94 51.79 20.83
CA ALA A 27 1.51 52.53 19.72
C ALA A 27 2.73 53.31 20.21
N THR A 28 3.89 52.66 20.29
CA THR A 28 5.18 53.35 20.26
C THR A 28 5.66 53.37 18.81
N GLY A 29 5.57 54.53 18.17
CA GLY A 29 6.09 54.74 16.83
C GLY A 29 7.61 54.56 16.83
N GLU A 30 8.06 53.42 16.33
CA GLU A 30 9.46 53.20 15.96
C GLU A 30 9.84 54.19 14.86
N SER A 31 11.04 54.76 14.98
CA SER A 31 11.53 55.72 14.00
C SER A 31 11.74 55.05 12.64
N ILE A 32 11.58 55.80 11.54
CA ILE A 32 11.72 55.27 10.17
C ILE A 32 13.07 54.56 10.00
N ASP A 33 14.12 55.08 10.63
CA ASP A 33 15.47 54.52 10.60
C ASP A 33 15.57 53.14 11.32
N GLU A 34 14.81 52.93 12.40
CA GLU A 34 14.74 51.64 13.10
C GLU A 34 13.97 50.58 12.30
N LEU A 35 12.93 51.00 11.58
CA LEU A 35 12.20 50.11 10.67
C LEU A 35 13.07 49.72 9.46
N GLU A 36 13.78 50.65 8.84
CA GLU A 36 14.67 50.37 7.69
C GLU A 36 15.81 49.42 8.07
N THR A 37 16.45 49.61 9.23
CA THR A 37 17.48 48.68 9.73
C THR A 37 16.92 47.28 10.02
N SER A 38 15.68 47.18 10.52
CA SER A 38 15.02 45.88 10.74
C SER A 38 14.70 45.14 9.43
N TYR A 39 14.38 45.88 8.35
CA TYR A 39 14.14 45.31 7.01
C TYR A 39 15.44 44.85 6.36
N ASP A 40 16.52 45.62 6.48
CA ASP A 40 17.82 45.25 5.95
C ASP A 40 18.39 44.00 6.66
N GLU A 41 18.17 43.89 7.98
CA GLU A 41 18.56 42.71 8.76
C GLU A 41 17.74 41.47 8.36
N GLN A 42 16.43 41.62 8.13
CA GLN A 42 15.57 40.56 7.62
C GLN A 42 15.96 40.11 6.19
N LEU A 43 16.33 41.06 5.32
CA LEU A 43 16.82 40.73 3.98
C LEU A 43 18.14 39.95 4.06
N ALA A 44 19.10 40.39 4.88
CA ALA A 44 20.37 39.69 5.06
C ALA A 44 20.17 38.26 5.61
N ALA A 45 19.23 38.06 6.54
CA ALA A 45 18.86 36.74 7.03
C ALA A 45 18.28 35.85 5.93
N LEU A 46 17.34 36.36 5.12
CA LEU A 46 16.74 35.64 3.99
C LEU A 46 17.77 35.31 2.89
N GLU A 47 18.74 36.19 2.65
CA GLU A 47 19.83 35.91 1.73
C GLU A 47 20.78 34.82 2.24
N GLY A 48 21.07 34.82 3.55
CA GLY A 48 21.82 33.75 4.21
C GLY A 48 21.11 32.40 4.13
N GLU A 49 19.80 32.36 4.35
CA GLU A 49 18.98 31.14 4.18
C GLU A 49 18.96 30.66 2.72
N ARG A 50 18.79 31.58 1.76
CA ARG A 50 18.85 31.25 0.32
C ARG A 50 20.17 30.58 -0.06
N ASP A 51 21.29 31.07 0.47
CA ASP A 51 22.60 30.51 0.15
C ASP A 51 22.82 29.15 0.83
N GLN A 52 22.30 28.94 2.04
CA GLN A 52 22.27 27.62 2.68
C GLN A 52 21.44 26.61 1.87
N TRP A 53 20.27 27.01 1.36
CA TRP A 53 19.44 26.17 0.50
C TRP A 53 20.14 25.81 -0.81
N ARG A 54 20.87 26.77 -1.42
CA ARG A 54 21.68 26.52 -2.62
C ARG A 54 22.83 25.53 -2.36
N ASP A 55 23.50 25.66 -1.22
CA ASP A 55 24.56 24.72 -0.83
C ASP A 55 24.00 23.33 -0.52
N GLN A 56 22.82 23.24 0.10
CA GLN A 56 22.14 21.98 0.34
C GLN A 56 21.67 21.32 -0.96
N ALA A 57 21.16 22.11 -1.91
CA ALA A 57 20.81 21.62 -3.25
C ALA A 57 22.03 21.05 -3.99
N ARG A 58 23.18 21.75 -3.95
CA ARG A 58 24.44 21.25 -4.54
C ARG A 58 24.90 19.94 -3.89
N LYS A 59 24.81 19.83 -2.56
CA LYS A 59 25.14 18.58 -1.84
C LYS A 59 24.19 17.44 -2.21
N ASN A 60 22.89 17.71 -2.34
CA ASN A 60 21.90 16.71 -2.74
C ASN A 60 22.11 16.26 -4.19
N GLU A 61 22.44 17.18 -5.09
CA GLU A 61 22.77 16.85 -6.49
C GLU A 61 24.04 15.98 -6.57
N ALA A 62 25.07 16.30 -5.79
CA ALA A 62 26.27 15.48 -5.71
C ALA A 62 25.97 14.06 -5.18
N ARG A 63 25.16 13.94 -4.13
CA ARG A 63 24.70 12.63 -3.61
C ARG A 63 23.86 11.86 -4.61
N ALA A 64 22.99 12.53 -5.37
CA ALA A 64 22.20 11.89 -6.41
C ALA A 64 23.10 11.34 -7.52
N LYS A 65 24.11 12.11 -7.95
CA LYS A 65 25.10 11.66 -8.96
C LYS A 65 25.91 10.46 -8.47
N THR A 66 26.38 10.47 -7.22
CA THR A 66 27.14 9.33 -6.67
C THR A 66 26.29 8.09 -6.48
N ASN A 67 25.04 8.24 -6.02
CA ASN A 67 24.11 7.11 -5.90
C ASN A 67 23.75 6.54 -7.27
N ALA A 68 23.52 7.39 -8.28
CA ALA A 68 23.27 6.93 -9.65
C ALA A 68 24.49 6.22 -10.26
N ALA A 69 25.71 6.67 -9.96
CA ALA A 69 26.93 5.98 -10.39
C ALA A 69 27.05 4.59 -9.73
N LYS A 70 26.85 4.50 -8.41
CA LYS A 70 26.88 3.22 -7.68
C LYS A 70 25.80 2.24 -8.15
N ALA A 71 24.61 2.73 -8.48
CA ALA A 71 23.55 1.90 -9.04
C ALA A 71 23.97 1.28 -10.38
N LYS A 72 24.59 2.08 -11.26
CA LYS A 72 25.12 1.58 -12.54
C LYS A 72 26.24 0.56 -12.36
N GLU A 73 27.14 0.78 -11.41
CA GLU A 73 28.20 -0.20 -11.09
C GLU A 73 27.60 -1.52 -10.59
N HIS A 74 26.58 -1.45 -9.73
CA HIS A 74 25.91 -2.63 -9.21
C HIS A 74 25.17 -3.41 -10.31
N ASP A 75 24.49 -2.71 -11.21
CA ASP A 75 23.84 -3.31 -12.38
C ASP A 75 24.85 -3.96 -13.33
N GLN A 76 26.00 -3.32 -13.54
CA GLN A 76 27.10 -3.88 -14.33
C GLN A 76 27.65 -5.15 -13.69
N HIS A 77 27.92 -5.14 -12.38
CA HIS A 77 28.38 -6.32 -11.67
C HIS A 77 27.36 -7.46 -11.72
N PHE A 78 26.07 -7.19 -11.57
CA PHE A 78 25.04 -8.22 -11.74
C PHE A 78 25.01 -8.81 -13.15
N ALA A 79 25.15 -7.97 -14.18
CA ALA A 79 25.23 -8.44 -15.55
C ALA A 79 26.48 -9.31 -15.78
N GLU A 80 27.62 -8.93 -15.20
CA GLU A 80 28.86 -9.72 -15.25
C GLU A 80 28.74 -11.05 -14.49
N TYR A 81 28.17 -11.05 -13.28
CA TYR A 81 27.93 -12.27 -12.52
C TYR A 81 26.98 -13.22 -13.26
N LYS A 82 25.91 -12.69 -13.83
CA LYS A 82 24.98 -13.48 -14.64
C LYS A 82 25.68 -14.07 -15.86
N ALA A 83 26.44 -13.27 -16.59
CA ALA A 83 27.19 -13.74 -17.76
C ALA A 83 28.26 -14.79 -17.38
N ALA A 84 28.94 -14.63 -16.23
CA ALA A 84 29.90 -15.60 -15.73
C ALA A 84 29.21 -16.91 -15.34
N PHE A 85 28.07 -16.82 -14.66
CA PHE A 85 27.24 -17.97 -14.31
C PHE A 85 26.75 -18.72 -15.54
N ASP A 86 26.22 -18.01 -16.54
CA ASP A 86 25.73 -18.61 -17.79
C ASP A 86 26.87 -19.31 -18.54
N ARG A 87 28.08 -18.71 -18.59
CA ARG A 87 29.27 -19.36 -19.17
C ARG A 87 29.68 -20.62 -18.40
N GLU A 88 29.57 -20.61 -17.08
CA GLU A 88 29.87 -21.79 -16.25
C GLU A 88 28.86 -22.92 -16.49
N GLN A 89 27.56 -22.59 -16.61
CA GLN A 89 26.53 -23.56 -16.96
C GLN A 89 26.75 -24.14 -18.35
N GLN A 90 27.06 -23.31 -19.35
CA GLN A 90 27.38 -23.77 -20.69
C GLN A 90 28.59 -24.70 -20.72
N LYS A 91 29.64 -24.40 -19.93
CA LYS A 91 30.78 -25.31 -19.78
C LYS A 91 30.35 -26.66 -19.22
N LYS A 92 29.60 -26.66 -18.12
CA LYS A 92 29.06 -27.89 -17.51
C LYS A 92 28.22 -28.69 -18.50
N GLU A 93 27.37 -28.05 -19.29
CA GLU A 93 26.57 -28.73 -20.33
C GLU A 93 27.42 -29.27 -21.48
N SER A 94 28.46 -28.54 -21.88
CA SER A 94 29.38 -28.96 -22.94
C SER A 94 30.26 -30.15 -22.51
N GLU A 95 30.60 -30.24 -21.22
CA GLU A 95 31.38 -31.33 -20.62
C GLU A 95 30.56 -32.60 -20.38
N LYS A 96 29.21 -32.50 -20.34
CA LYS A 96 28.34 -33.69 -20.21
C LYS A 96 28.46 -34.59 -21.43
N THR A 97 28.73 -35.86 -21.19
CA THR A 97 28.68 -36.92 -22.21
C THR A 97 27.25 -37.11 -22.71
N PRO A 98 27.05 -37.66 -23.93
CA PRO A 98 25.71 -37.94 -24.45
C PRO A 98 24.86 -38.80 -23.51
N ASP A 99 25.45 -39.81 -22.88
CA ASP A 99 24.77 -40.69 -21.91
C ASP A 99 24.30 -39.91 -20.68
N GLN A 100 25.11 -38.96 -20.19
CA GLN A 100 24.76 -38.12 -19.06
C GLN A 100 23.63 -37.13 -19.41
N ARG A 101 23.61 -36.61 -20.64
CA ARG A 101 22.50 -35.77 -21.13
C ARG A 101 21.19 -36.54 -21.22
N VAL A 102 21.21 -37.80 -21.65
CA VAL A 102 20.01 -38.66 -21.71
C VAL A 102 19.48 -38.93 -20.30
N LEU A 103 20.36 -39.19 -19.33
CA LEU A 103 19.96 -39.38 -17.93
C LEU A 103 19.38 -38.11 -17.32
N ASP A 104 20.01 -36.95 -17.55
CA ASP A 104 19.50 -35.66 -17.10
C ASP A 104 18.14 -35.33 -17.73
N GLN A 105 17.96 -35.62 -19.02
CA GLN A 105 16.70 -35.45 -19.72
C GLN A 105 15.60 -36.34 -19.12
N ALA A 106 15.91 -37.61 -18.86
CA ALA A 106 14.97 -38.53 -18.21
C ALA A 106 14.62 -38.08 -16.78
N ALA A 107 15.57 -37.51 -16.04
CA ALA A 107 15.31 -36.93 -14.72
C ALA A 107 14.41 -35.69 -14.80
N GLN A 108 14.64 -34.81 -15.78
CA GLN A 108 13.78 -33.65 -16.02
C GLN A 108 12.37 -34.06 -16.42
N ASP A 109 12.22 -35.07 -17.27
CA ASP A 109 10.91 -35.54 -17.71
C ASP A 109 10.15 -36.22 -16.58
N ARG A 110 10.83 -36.95 -15.68
CA ARG A 110 10.23 -37.44 -14.42
C ARG A 110 9.79 -36.31 -13.52
N ALA A 111 10.63 -35.29 -13.31
CA ALA A 111 10.29 -34.14 -12.48
C ALA A 111 9.10 -33.34 -13.07
N ARG A 112 9.03 -33.23 -14.41
CA ARG A 112 7.88 -32.62 -15.10
C ARG A 112 6.61 -33.46 -14.93
N ALA A 113 6.72 -34.78 -15.01
CA ALA A 113 5.58 -35.68 -14.80
C ALA A 113 5.07 -35.60 -13.35
N GLU A 114 5.97 -35.62 -12.35
CA GLU A 114 5.64 -35.44 -10.93
C GLU A 114 5.00 -34.08 -10.67
N LYS A 115 5.54 -33.01 -11.26
CA LYS A 115 4.94 -31.68 -11.15
C LYS A 115 3.55 -31.64 -11.79
N ALA A 116 3.38 -32.23 -12.98
CA ALA A 116 2.08 -32.27 -13.64
C ALA A 116 1.05 -33.09 -12.83
N GLU A 117 1.50 -34.14 -12.13
CA GLU A 117 0.66 -34.92 -11.22
C GLU A 117 0.28 -34.12 -9.98
N ALA A 118 1.23 -33.40 -9.37
CA ALA A 118 0.96 -32.51 -8.24
C ALA A 118 0.02 -31.36 -8.62
N ASP A 119 0.24 -30.71 -9.77
CA ASP A 119 -0.60 -29.63 -10.30
C ASP A 119 -2.03 -30.15 -10.58
N LYS A 120 -2.16 -31.40 -11.05
CA LYS A 120 -3.46 -32.04 -11.26
C LYS A 120 -4.15 -32.35 -9.92
N ALA A 121 -3.43 -32.91 -8.95
CA ALA A 121 -3.98 -33.17 -7.61
C ALA A 121 -4.40 -31.87 -6.90
N GLU A 122 -3.64 -30.79 -7.07
CA GLU A 122 -3.99 -29.47 -6.56
C GLU A 122 -5.23 -28.90 -7.27
N ALA A 123 -5.33 -29.05 -8.59
CA ALA A 123 -6.51 -28.63 -9.34
C ALA A 123 -7.77 -29.41 -8.92
N ASP A 124 -7.66 -30.72 -8.71
CA ASP A 124 -8.74 -31.58 -8.23
C ASP A 124 -9.14 -31.19 -6.80
N ALA A 125 -8.18 -30.98 -5.89
CA ALA A 125 -8.43 -30.49 -4.54
C ALA A 125 -9.09 -29.10 -4.55
N ARG A 126 -8.65 -28.20 -5.42
CA ARG A 126 -9.25 -26.87 -5.56
C ARG A 126 -10.69 -26.95 -6.03
N LEU A 127 -10.99 -27.84 -6.97
CA LEU A 127 -12.36 -28.08 -7.44
C LEU A 127 -13.24 -28.62 -6.31
N LEU A 128 -12.74 -29.56 -5.50
CA LEU A 128 -13.42 -30.04 -4.30
C LEU A 128 -13.68 -28.91 -3.29
N ARG A 129 -12.71 -28.02 -3.05
CA ARG A 129 -12.90 -26.83 -2.20
C ARG A 129 -14.05 -25.96 -2.71
N TYR A 130 -14.14 -25.71 -4.01
CA TYR A 130 -15.27 -24.94 -4.57
C TYR A 130 -16.61 -25.65 -4.41
N GLN A 131 -16.66 -26.98 -4.56
CA GLN A 131 -17.90 -27.75 -4.45
C GLN A 131 -18.42 -27.84 -3.01
N LEU A 132 -17.52 -28.05 -2.04
CA LEU A 132 -17.86 -28.25 -0.63
C LEU A 132 -18.09 -26.93 0.11
N ALA A 133 -17.47 -25.84 -0.35
CA ALA A 133 -17.58 -24.53 0.26
C ALA A 133 -18.85 -23.75 -0.13
N ASP A 134 -19.97 -24.44 -0.38
CA ASP A 134 -21.23 -23.77 -0.68
C ASP A 134 -21.64 -22.82 0.46
N GLY A 135 -22.00 -21.59 0.10
CA GLY A 135 -22.28 -20.49 1.04
C GLY A 135 -21.06 -19.76 1.63
N ILE A 136 -19.82 -20.15 1.30
CA ILE A 136 -18.60 -19.38 1.65
C ILE A 136 -18.32 -18.36 0.55
N PRO A 137 -18.04 -17.09 0.89
CA PRO A 137 -17.72 -16.09 -0.12
C PRO A 137 -16.39 -16.40 -0.83
N PRO A 138 -16.26 -16.13 -2.15
CA PRO A 138 -15.09 -16.52 -2.94
C PRO A 138 -13.74 -16.03 -2.40
N PHE A 139 -13.71 -14.87 -1.74
CA PHE A 139 -12.49 -14.32 -1.15
C PHE A 139 -11.93 -15.15 0.01
N ALA A 140 -12.77 -15.97 0.65
CA ALA A 140 -12.40 -16.78 1.80
C ALA A 140 -12.01 -18.22 1.41
N LEU A 141 -12.27 -18.65 0.17
CA LEU A 141 -11.87 -19.96 -0.34
C LEU A 141 -10.36 -20.22 -0.32
N PRO A 142 -9.48 -19.24 -0.60
CA PRO A 142 -8.03 -19.44 -0.48
C PRO A 142 -7.54 -19.73 0.95
N LEU A 143 -8.38 -19.51 1.97
CA LEU A 143 -8.05 -19.84 3.36
C LEU A 143 -8.16 -21.35 3.63
N ILE A 144 -8.86 -22.09 2.77
CA ILE A 144 -8.97 -23.54 2.85
C ILE A 144 -7.74 -24.13 2.13
N THR A 145 -6.83 -24.71 2.90
CA THR A 145 -5.55 -25.26 2.40
C THR A 145 -5.54 -26.77 2.37
N ALA A 146 -6.52 -27.41 3.02
CA ALA A 146 -6.71 -28.85 3.02
C ALA A 146 -6.78 -29.45 1.61
N THR A 147 -6.22 -30.64 1.45
CA THR A 147 -6.14 -31.35 0.15
C THR A 147 -7.02 -32.60 0.11
N SER A 148 -7.46 -33.11 1.26
CA SER A 148 -8.42 -34.23 1.35
C SER A 148 -9.85 -33.74 1.58
N GLU A 149 -10.84 -34.53 1.16
CA GLU A 149 -12.26 -34.19 1.31
C GLU A 149 -12.65 -33.96 2.78
N GLU A 150 -12.26 -34.86 3.68
CA GLU A 150 -12.57 -34.78 5.12
C GLU A 150 -11.99 -33.50 5.74
N GLU A 151 -10.73 -33.18 5.45
CA GLU A 151 -10.09 -31.96 5.95
C GLU A 151 -10.70 -30.70 5.34
N ILE A 152 -11.05 -30.72 4.05
CA ILE A 152 -11.74 -29.60 3.39
C ILE A 152 -13.09 -29.37 4.07
N THR A 153 -13.87 -30.41 4.36
CA THR A 153 -15.15 -30.25 5.05
C THR A 153 -14.99 -29.66 6.46
N ALA A 154 -13.98 -30.12 7.21
CA ALA A 154 -13.70 -29.59 8.55
C ALA A 154 -13.29 -28.11 8.52
N GLU A 155 -12.41 -27.72 7.58
CA GLU A 155 -12.00 -26.32 7.42
C GLU A 155 -13.17 -25.44 6.94
N VAL A 156 -14.01 -25.95 6.04
CA VAL A 156 -15.24 -25.26 5.57
C VAL A 156 -16.20 -25.00 6.73
N GLU A 157 -16.45 -25.99 7.58
CA GLU A 157 -17.35 -25.86 8.74
C GLU A 157 -16.80 -24.88 9.78
N ASP A 158 -15.50 -24.96 10.10
CA ASP A 158 -14.83 -24.03 11.01
C ASP A 158 -14.86 -22.59 10.47
N LEU A 159 -14.61 -22.40 9.17
CA LEU A 159 -14.68 -21.10 8.53
C LEU A 159 -16.11 -20.52 8.56
N LYS A 160 -17.13 -21.35 8.30
CA LYS A 160 -18.55 -20.96 8.40
C LYS A 160 -18.92 -20.56 9.83
N ALA A 161 -18.43 -21.28 10.83
CA ALA A 161 -18.65 -20.96 12.24
C ALA A 161 -18.02 -19.60 12.60
N LYS A 162 -16.78 -19.35 12.18
CA LYS A 162 -16.07 -18.06 12.38
C LYS A 162 -16.77 -16.89 11.69
N LEU A 163 -17.21 -17.07 10.44
CA LEU A 163 -17.98 -16.06 9.70
C LEU A 163 -19.29 -15.74 10.41
N THR A 164 -20.01 -16.76 10.90
CA THR A 164 -21.27 -16.58 11.62
C THR A 164 -21.05 -15.83 12.95
N ALA A 165 -20.01 -16.18 13.69
CA ALA A 165 -19.63 -15.48 14.92
C ALA A 165 -19.28 -14.00 14.66
N TYR A 166 -18.48 -13.74 13.62
CA TYR A 166 -18.12 -12.37 13.22
C TYR A 166 -19.35 -11.55 12.81
N VAL A 167 -20.25 -12.09 11.98
CA VAL A 167 -21.48 -11.40 11.58
C VAL A 167 -22.36 -11.11 12.81
N THR A 168 -22.44 -12.06 13.75
CA THR A 168 -23.20 -11.87 15.00
C THR A 168 -22.59 -10.78 15.87
N GLU A 169 -21.26 -10.71 15.98
CA GLU A 169 -20.56 -9.67 16.74
C GLU A 169 -20.74 -8.29 16.09
N VAL A 170 -20.57 -8.18 14.77
CA VAL A 170 -20.78 -6.92 14.04
C VAL A 170 -22.24 -6.45 14.14
N THR A 171 -23.21 -7.35 13.99
CA THR A 171 -24.63 -6.99 14.09
C THR A 171 -25.03 -6.59 15.51
N ASN A 172 -24.44 -7.20 16.54
CA ASN A 172 -24.68 -6.83 17.95
C ASN A 172 -23.93 -5.55 18.37
N SER A 173 -22.77 -5.26 17.79
CA SER A 173 -21.96 -4.08 18.09
C SER A 173 -22.34 -2.84 17.28
N GLN A 174 -23.05 -3.00 16.16
CA GLN A 174 -23.68 -1.87 15.48
C GLN A 174 -24.81 -1.31 16.35
N SER A 175 -24.51 -0.22 17.05
CA SER A 175 -25.53 0.63 17.68
C SER A 175 -26.66 0.86 16.68
N ARG A 176 -27.84 0.34 16.95
CA ARG A 176 -29.04 0.57 16.13
C ARG A 176 -29.27 2.08 16.16
N ARG A 177 -28.80 2.79 15.14
CA ARG A 177 -29.14 4.20 14.98
C ARG A 177 -30.67 4.26 15.01
N PRO A 178 -31.28 5.12 15.83
CA PRO A 178 -32.73 5.28 15.80
C PRO A 178 -33.13 5.57 14.35
N ALA A 179 -34.19 4.91 13.88
CA ALA A 179 -34.69 5.15 12.54
C ALA A 179 -34.91 6.67 12.35
N PRO A 180 -34.53 7.25 11.21
CA PRO A 180 -34.70 8.67 10.98
C PRO A 180 -36.18 9.02 11.18
N ASP A 181 -36.44 9.93 12.10
CA ASP A 181 -37.80 10.36 12.42
C ASP A 181 -38.43 10.97 11.14
N PRO A 182 -39.53 10.41 10.62
CA PRO A 182 -40.20 10.94 9.44
C PRO A 182 -40.67 12.39 9.62
N ALA A 183 -40.78 12.89 10.86
CA ALA A 183 -41.13 14.28 11.15
C ALA A 183 -39.99 15.28 10.91
N PHE A 184 -38.71 14.86 10.97
CA PHE A 184 -37.56 15.77 10.92
C PHE A 184 -36.76 15.70 9.60
N GLY A 185 -37.14 14.84 8.66
CA GLY A 185 -36.42 14.62 7.40
C GLY A 185 -36.90 15.40 6.17
N ARG A 186 -37.88 16.31 6.29
CA ARG A 186 -38.40 17.09 5.14
C ARG A 186 -38.73 18.53 5.53
N GLY A 187 -37.68 19.34 5.66
CA GLY A 187 -37.81 20.80 5.50
C GLY A 187 -37.99 21.14 4.02
N GLY A 188 -39.17 20.87 3.46
CA GLY A 188 -39.48 21.15 2.06
C GLY A 188 -40.76 20.47 1.59
N ALA A 189 -41.84 21.24 1.53
CA ALA A 189 -43.15 20.92 0.98
C ALA A 189 -43.88 19.71 1.61
N ALA A 190 -44.52 19.94 2.75
CA ALA A 190 -45.62 19.10 3.21
C ALA A 190 -46.73 19.10 2.15
N GLY A 191 -46.95 17.96 1.49
CA GLY A 191 -48.10 17.73 0.60
C GLY A 191 -47.81 17.63 -0.90
N ALA A 192 -46.57 17.82 -1.37
CA ALA A 192 -46.24 17.64 -2.77
C ALA A 192 -46.05 16.15 -3.13
N THR A 193 -46.76 15.68 -4.15
CA THR A 193 -46.61 14.32 -4.69
C THR A 193 -45.22 14.12 -5.31
N PRO A 194 -44.72 12.87 -5.43
CA PRO A 194 -43.40 12.61 -6.00
C PRO A 194 -43.20 13.21 -7.41
N GLU A 195 -44.27 13.29 -8.19
CA GLU A 195 -44.27 13.87 -9.54
C GLU A 195 -44.05 15.39 -9.51
N GLU A 196 -44.64 16.09 -8.54
CA GLU A 196 -44.46 17.52 -8.35
C GLU A 196 -43.04 17.86 -7.88
N GLN A 197 -42.44 17.01 -7.03
CA GLN A 197 -41.06 17.15 -6.59
C GLN A 197 -40.08 16.98 -7.76
N PHE A 198 -40.35 16.03 -8.67
CA PHE A 198 -39.54 15.82 -9.87
C PHE A 198 -39.69 16.97 -10.87
N ALA A 199 -40.91 17.49 -11.06
CA ALA A 199 -41.17 18.62 -11.94
C ALA A 199 -40.55 19.93 -11.44
N ALA A 200 -40.48 20.13 -10.12
CA ALA A 200 -39.80 21.27 -9.50
C ALA A 200 -38.27 21.17 -9.65
N ALA A 201 -37.70 19.97 -9.49
CA ALA A 201 -36.27 19.73 -9.70
C ALA A 201 -35.84 20.00 -11.15
N LEU A 202 -36.68 19.62 -12.13
CA LEU A 202 -36.44 19.92 -13.55
C LEU A 202 -36.57 21.40 -13.91
N ARG A 203 -37.37 22.17 -13.14
CA ARG A 203 -37.51 23.62 -13.34
C ARG A 203 -36.43 24.44 -12.64
N GLY A 204 -35.52 23.81 -11.89
CA GLY A 204 -34.33 24.47 -11.33
C GLY A 204 -34.64 25.63 -10.39
N VAL A 205 -35.71 25.50 -9.57
CA VAL A 205 -35.98 26.46 -8.49
C VAL A 205 -35.38 25.88 -7.21
N ILE A 206 -34.15 26.31 -6.91
CA ILE A 206 -33.62 26.40 -5.53
C ILE A 206 -33.76 27.86 -5.12
#